data_AF-A0A7C2RQI3-F1
#
_entry.id   AF-A0A7C2RQI3-F1
#
_cell.length_a   1.000
_cell.length_b   1.000
_cell.length_c   1.000
_cell.angle_alpha   90.00
_cell.angle_beta   90.00
_cell.angle_gamma   90.00
#
_symmetry.space_group_name_H-M   'P 1'
#
loop_
_entity.id
_entity.type
_entity.pdbx_description
1 polymer ?
#
loop_
_entity_poly.entity_id
_entity_poly.type
_entity_poly.pdbx_seq_one_letter_code
_entity_poly.pdbx_strand_id
1 'polypeptide(L)'
;DQGLDESYTRSRLVKLGEVDVRVLAPEDHLRLLCLHLLRHGAWRPLWLCDIAVALESRPADFNWDRCLGRNRRQADWVAGAIGLAHQLLGAQVKDTPVAERANHLPGWLVPHVLKQWETPRSIDHAAPESFITTLRHPARVPRALRHRWPDPIEATLHLRGPLNGLPRLPFQLGLYLWRAATFALHGVHGLMSSWTR
;
A
#
# COMPACT_ATOMS: atom_id res chain seq x y z
N ASP A 1 14.88 6.16 -3.86
CA ASP A 1 14.74 4.79 -4.39
C ASP A 1 16.10 4.13 -4.40
N GLN A 2 16.17 2.86 -3.99
CA GLN A 2 17.30 2.01 -4.36
C GLN A 2 17.11 1.64 -5.83
N GLY A 3 18.16 1.66 -6.63
CA GLY A 3 18.06 1.39 -8.06
C GLY A 3 17.61 -0.04 -8.34
N LEU A 4 16.95 -0.27 -9.48
CA LEU A 4 16.63 -1.62 -9.95
C LEU A 4 17.91 -2.46 -10.10
N ASP A 5 18.99 -1.86 -10.61
CA ASP A 5 20.28 -2.51 -10.79
C ASP A 5 20.89 -2.95 -9.46
N GLU A 6 20.84 -2.09 -8.44
CA GLU A 6 21.33 -2.40 -7.08
C GLU A 6 20.52 -3.53 -6.43
N SER A 7 19.21 -3.59 -6.68
CA SER A 7 18.35 -4.68 -6.22
C SER A 7 18.65 -5.98 -6.98
N TYR A 8 18.91 -5.89 -8.29
CA TYR A 8 19.27 -7.03 -9.12
C TYR A 8 20.62 -7.63 -8.71
N THR A 9 21.65 -6.81 -8.46
CA THR A 9 22.96 -7.28 -8.00
C THR A 9 22.87 -8.06 -6.69
N ARG A 10 21.96 -7.68 -5.79
CA ARG A 10 21.77 -8.32 -4.48
C ARG A 10 20.81 -9.50 -4.50
N SER A 11 20.09 -9.69 -5.61
CA SER A 11 19.19 -10.83 -5.76
C SER A 11 19.97 -12.15 -5.63
N ARG A 12 19.31 -13.15 -5.03
CA ARG A 12 19.88 -14.48 -4.81
C ARG A 12 19.22 -15.50 -5.71
N LEU A 13 19.93 -16.57 -6.03
CA LEU A 13 19.35 -17.74 -6.67
C LEU A 13 18.78 -18.66 -5.59
N VAL A 14 17.56 -19.13 -5.81
CA VAL A 14 16.88 -20.13 -4.99
C VAL A 14 16.45 -21.27 -5.90
N LYS A 15 16.70 -22.50 -5.47
CA LYS A 15 16.25 -23.70 -6.20
C LYS A 15 14.74 -23.86 -6.08
N LEU A 16 14.08 -24.02 -7.22
CA LEU A 16 12.68 -24.42 -7.34
C LEU A 16 12.63 -25.71 -8.18
N GLY A 17 12.66 -26.85 -7.50
CA GLY A 17 12.98 -28.13 -8.15
C GLY A 17 14.39 -28.08 -8.73
N GLU A 18 14.54 -28.42 -10.01
CA GLU A 18 15.84 -28.42 -10.69
C GLU A 18 16.27 -27.03 -11.19
N VAL A 19 15.38 -26.03 -11.17
CA VAL A 19 15.62 -24.72 -11.78
C VAL A 19 16.09 -23.71 -10.72
N ASP A 20 17.11 -22.92 -11.06
CA ASP A 20 17.51 -21.76 -10.27
C ASP A 20 16.67 -20.54 -10.64
N VAL A 21 15.94 -20.01 -9.66
CA VAL A 21 15.12 -18.81 -9.81
C VAL A 21 15.74 -17.66 -9.04
N ARG A 22 15.88 -16.52 -9.71
CA ARG A 22 16.39 -15.29 -9.09
C ARG A 22 15.28 -14.62 -8.30
N VAL A 23 15.53 -14.38 -7.02
CA VAL A 23 14.60 -13.71 -6.09
C VAL A 23 15.30 -12.56 -5.39
N LEU A 24 14.52 -11.59 -4.91
CA LEU A 24 15.05 -10.45 -4.16
C LEU A 24 15.82 -10.91 -2.91
N ALA A 25 16.79 -10.10 -2.49
CA ALA A 25 17.39 -10.22 -1.17
C ALA A 25 16.30 -10.10 -0.08
N PRO A 26 16.46 -10.76 1.08
CA PRO A 26 15.46 -10.71 2.16
C PRO A 26 15.04 -9.29 2.56
N GLU A 27 15.97 -8.33 2.61
CA GLU A 27 15.71 -6.93 2.97
C GLU A 27 14.81 -6.22 1.97
N ASP A 28 15.12 -6.39 0.69
CA ASP A 28 14.38 -5.78 -0.42
C ASP A 28 13.01 -6.44 -0.55
N HIS A 29 12.93 -7.75 -0.32
CA HIS A 29 11.69 -8.51 -0.33
C HIS A 29 10.74 -8.05 0.78
N LEU A 30 11.20 -7.97 2.03
CA LEU A 30 10.37 -7.51 3.15
C LEU A 30 9.91 -6.06 2.94
N ARG A 31 10.81 -5.19 2.47
CA ARG A 31 10.48 -3.80 2.13
C ARG A 31 9.39 -3.75 1.05
N LEU A 32 9.54 -4.53 -0.02
CA LEU A 32 8.57 -4.57 -1.12
C LEU A 32 7.20 -5.03 -0.63
N LEU A 33 7.12 -6.11 0.16
CA LEU A 33 5.87 -6.62 0.73
C LEU A 33 5.17 -5.55 1.56
N CYS A 34 5.90 -4.87 2.45
CA CYS A 34 5.36 -3.80 3.29
C CYS A 34 4.79 -2.65 2.47
N LEU A 35 5.55 -2.15 1.48
CA LEU A 35 5.10 -1.05 0.63
C LEU A 35 3.95 -1.47 -0.30
N HIS A 36 3.97 -2.71 -0.78
CA HIS A 36 2.93 -3.25 -1.64
C HIS A 36 1.61 -3.38 -0.89
N LEU A 37 1.61 -3.98 0.31
CA LEU A 37 0.44 -4.06 1.19
C LEU A 37 -0.20 -2.69 1.37
N LEU A 38 0.59 -1.69 1.81
CA LEU A 38 0.06 -0.36 2.12
C LEU A 38 -0.40 0.40 0.87
N ARG A 39 0.25 0.22 -0.28
CA ARG A 39 -0.20 0.82 -1.55
C ARG A 39 -1.60 0.34 -1.96
N HIS A 40 -1.98 -0.84 -1.51
CA HIS A 40 -3.30 -1.39 -1.72
C HIS A 40 -4.19 -1.27 -0.46
N GLY A 41 -3.91 -0.35 0.45
CA GLY A 41 -4.75 -0.13 1.63
C GLY A 41 -4.87 -1.33 2.57
N ALA A 42 -3.93 -2.28 2.49
CA ALA A 42 -3.92 -3.52 3.25
C ALA A 42 -5.22 -4.36 3.13
N TRP A 43 -5.93 -4.28 1.99
CA TRP A 43 -7.24 -4.91 1.83
C TRP A 43 -7.22 -6.45 1.88
N ARG A 44 -6.08 -7.08 1.58
CA ARG A 44 -5.96 -8.54 1.52
C ARG A 44 -5.20 -9.08 2.73
N PRO A 45 -5.85 -9.87 3.63
CA PRO A 45 -5.19 -10.42 4.81
C PRO A 45 -3.95 -11.26 4.50
N LEU A 46 -3.99 -12.04 3.41
CA LEU A 46 -2.89 -12.91 2.99
C LEU A 46 -1.55 -12.15 2.84
N TRP A 47 -1.58 -10.92 2.33
CA TRP A 47 -0.37 -10.11 2.18
C TRP A 47 0.24 -9.69 3.50
N LEU A 48 -0.57 -9.59 4.57
CA LEU A 48 -0.05 -9.34 5.91
C LEU A 48 0.62 -10.60 6.47
N CYS A 49 0.09 -11.78 6.18
CA CYS A 49 0.73 -13.06 6.52
C CYS A 49 2.09 -13.18 5.82
N ASP A 50 2.20 -12.78 4.55
CA ASP A 50 3.47 -12.78 3.82
C ASP A 50 4.52 -11.91 4.51
N ILE A 51 4.13 -10.74 5.03
CA ILE A 51 5.01 -9.87 5.83
C ILE A 51 5.43 -10.56 7.12
N ALA A 52 4.50 -11.16 7.88
CA ALA A 52 4.81 -11.84 9.12
C ALA A 52 5.82 -12.98 8.90
N VAL A 53 5.60 -13.82 7.88
CA VAL A 53 6.51 -14.91 7.52
C VAL A 53 7.87 -14.39 7.07
N ALA A 54 7.91 -13.37 6.21
CA ALA A 54 9.17 -12.77 5.76
C ALA A 54 9.94 -12.10 6.92
N LEU A 55 9.22 -11.51 7.87
CA LEU A 55 9.76 -10.90 9.08
C LEU A 55 10.37 -11.99 9.99
N GLU A 56 9.69 -13.09 10.23
CA GLU A 56 10.20 -14.13 11.15
C GLU A 56 11.27 -15.03 10.50
N SER A 57 11.27 -15.14 9.17
CA SER A 57 12.24 -15.93 8.41
C SER A 57 13.50 -15.15 8.00
N ARG A 58 13.74 -13.96 8.59
CA ARG A 58 14.94 -13.17 8.29
C ARG A 58 16.20 -13.95 8.66
N PRO A 59 17.27 -13.87 7.84
CA PRO A 59 18.55 -14.42 8.23
C PRO A 59 19.16 -13.62 9.39
N ALA A 60 20.13 -14.22 10.09
CA ALA A 60 20.78 -13.60 11.25
C ALA A 60 21.56 -12.32 10.90
N ASP A 61 22.02 -12.19 9.65
CA ASP A 61 22.76 -11.05 9.11
C ASP A 61 21.86 -10.02 8.41
N PHE A 62 20.54 -10.06 8.63
CA PHE A 62 19.57 -9.16 8.00
C PHE A 62 19.91 -7.68 8.22
N ASN A 63 20.06 -6.93 7.12
CA ASN A 63 20.46 -5.54 7.17
C ASN A 63 19.24 -4.59 7.22
N TRP A 64 18.91 -4.11 8.42
CA TRP A 64 17.79 -3.19 8.63
C TRP A 64 17.95 -1.84 7.93
N ASP A 65 19.17 -1.30 7.83
CA ASP A 65 19.40 -0.04 7.12
C ASP A 65 19.04 -0.15 5.63
N ARG A 66 19.25 -1.32 5.03
CA ARG A 66 18.83 -1.61 3.66
C ARG A 66 17.31 -1.75 3.55
N CYS A 67 16.69 -2.50 4.47
CA CYS A 67 15.25 -2.71 4.47
C CYS A 67 14.48 -1.38 4.67
N LEU A 68 14.93 -0.54 5.60
CA LEU A 68 14.32 0.76 5.93
C LEU A 68 14.74 1.87 4.96
N GLY A 69 15.93 1.77 4.38
CA GLY A 69 16.46 2.71 3.40
C GLY A 69 16.65 4.12 3.97
N ARG A 70 17.09 5.05 3.10
CA ARG A 70 17.43 6.43 3.51
C ARG A 70 16.22 7.34 3.70
N ASN A 71 15.08 7.00 3.09
CA ASN A 71 13.88 7.83 3.17
C ASN A 71 13.12 7.50 4.46
N ARG A 72 13.24 8.38 5.47
CA ARG A 72 12.57 8.26 6.77
C ARG A 72 11.07 7.99 6.68
N ARG A 73 10.39 8.56 5.68
CA ARG A 73 8.94 8.37 5.50
C ARG A 73 8.60 6.98 5.01
N GLN A 74 9.36 6.44 4.05
CA GLN A 74 9.17 5.06 3.63
C GLN A 74 9.60 4.07 4.72
N ALA A 75 10.62 4.39 5.50
CA ALA A 75 11.00 3.60 6.68
C ALA A 75 9.85 3.53 7.70
N ASP A 76 9.18 4.66 7.98
CA ASP A 76 8.00 4.72 8.84
C ASP A 76 6.83 3.88 8.27
N TRP A 77 6.65 3.87 6.95
CA TRP A 77 5.65 3.00 6.32
C TRP A 77 5.99 1.51 6.47
N VAL A 78 7.24 1.13 6.26
CA VAL A 78 7.70 -0.26 6.46
C VAL A 78 7.49 -0.67 7.92
N ALA A 79 7.91 0.17 8.88
CA ALA A 79 7.70 -0.07 10.29
C ALA A 79 6.21 -0.15 10.67
N GLY A 80 5.35 0.68 10.06
CA GLY A 80 3.91 0.62 10.25
C GLY A 80 3.28 -0.67 9.72
N ALA A 81 3.72 -1.17 8.56
CA ALA A 81 3.27 -2.45 8.03
C ALA A 81 3.73 -3.64 8.88
N ILE A 82 4.97 -3.61 9.37
CA ILE A 82 5.48 -4.60 10.34
C ILE A 82 4.69 -4.52 11.65
N GLY A 83 4.36 -3.32 12.12
CA GLY A 83 3.49 -3.13 13.27
C GLY A 83 2.11 -3.73 13.07
N LEU A 84 1.54 -3.66 11.86
CA LEU A 84 0.27 -4.32 11.58
C LEU A 84 0.39 -5.83 11.70
N ALA A 85 1.46 -6.42 11.16
CA ALA A 85 1.72 -7.85 11.28
C ALA A 85 1.92 -8.26 12.75
N HIS A 86 2.60 -7.42 13.54
CA HIS A 86 2.76 -7.63 14.97
C HIS A 86 1.42 -7.59 15.72
N GLN A 87 0.64 -6.52 15.57
CA GLN A 87 -0.58 -6.32 16.35
C GLN A 87 -1.74 -7.22 15.92
N LEU A 88 -1.83 -7.60 14.65
CA LEU A 88 -2.93 -8.43 14.13
C LEU A 88 -2.60 -9.92 14.07
N LEU A 89 -1.33 -10.29 13.85
CA LEU A 89 -0.92 -11.69 13.66
C LEU A 89 0.06 -12.18 14.74
N GLY A 90 0.51 -11.31 15.66
CA GLY A 90 1.45 -11.67 16.70
C GLY A 90 2.90 -11.80 16.23
N ALA A 91 3.24 -11.27 15.04
CA ALA A 91 4.57 -11.42 14.46
C ALA A 91 5.67 -10.87 15.37
N GLN A 92 6.80 -11.57 15.49
CA GLN A 92 7.87 -11.20 16.41
C GLN A 92 8.68 -9.97 15.95
N VAL A 93 8.58 -8.90 16.72
CA VAL A 93 9.33 -7.64 16.51
C VAL A 93 10.38 -7.36 17.57
N LYS A 94 10.52 -8.22 18.58
CA LYS A 94 11.53 -8.06 19.63
C LYS A 94 12.93 -8.01 19.00
N ASP A 95 13.79 -7.15 19.56
CA ASP A 95 15.18 -6.97 19.12
C ASP A 95 15.33 -6.49 17.67
N THR A 96 14.29 -5.85 17.12
CA THR A 96 14.33 -5.16 15.82
C THR A 96 14.32 -3.64 16.01
N PRO A 97 14.95 -2.85 15.12
CA PRO A 97 14.94 -1.39 15.20
C PRO A 97 13.56 -0.77 14.97
N VAL A 98 12.57 -1.56 14.55
CA VAL A 98 11.18 -1.12 14.36
C VAL A 98 10.27 -1.47 15.52
N ALA A 99 10.77 -2.14 16.56
CA ALA A 99 9.97 -2.66 17.68
C ALA A 99 9.12 -1.57 18.36
N GLU A 100 9.73 -0.44 18.71
CA GLU A 100 9.03 0.68 19.36
C GLU A 100 7.89 1.20 18.47
N ARG A 101 8.17 1.39 17.18
CA ARG A 101 7.20 1.89 16.21
C ARG A 101 6.07 0.90 15.95
N ALA A 102 6.39 -0.40 15.93
CA ALA A 102 5.44 -1.49 15.74
C ALA A 102 4.46 -1.63 16.91
N ASN A 103 4.92 -1.34 18.13
CA ASN A 103 4.08 -1.31 19.33
C ASN A 103 3.13 -0.10 19.37
N HIS A 104 3.49 1.02 18.73
CA HIS A 104 2.75 2.27 18.81
C HIS A 104 2.15 2.69 17.46
N LEU A 105 1.28 1.85 16.89
CA LEU A 105 0.54 2.22 15.69
C LEU A 105 -0.45 3.36 15.94
N PRO A 106 -0.74 4.20 14.92
CA PRO A 106 -1.83 5.16 15.01
C PRO A 106 -3.16 4.44 15.27
N GLY A 107 -3.96 4.96 16.20
CA GLY A 107 -5.21 4.31 16.62
C GLY A 107 -6.26 4.11 15.52
N TRP A 108 -6.11 4.77 14.36
CA TRP A 108 -6.99 4.59 13.21
C TRP A 108 -6.57 3.42 12.29
N LEU A 109 -5.31 2.98 12.33
CA LEU A 109 -4.74 2.10 11.32
C LEU A 109 -5.29 0.67 11.45
N VAL A 110 -5.22 0.08 12.65
CA VAL A 110 -5.72 -1.27 12.92
C VAL A 110 -7.23 -1.39 12.68
N PRO A 111 -8.09 -0.52 13.25
CA PRO A 111 -9.53 -0.59 12.99
C PRO A 111 -9.88 -0.47 11.51
N HIS A 112 -9.13 0.34 10.76
CA HIS A 112 -9.36 0.52 9.34
C HIS A 112 -9.01 -0.75 8.53
N VAL A 113 -7.89 -1.40 8.82
CA VAL A 113 -7.52 -2.68 8.17
C VAL A 113 -8.56 -3.76 8.47
N LEU A 114 -8.99 -3.89 9.72
CA LEU A 114 -10.05 -4.83 10.09
C LEU A 114 -11.36 -4.51 9.35
N LYS A 115 -11.70 -3.23 9.21
CA LYS A 115 -12.88 -2.79 8.47
C LYS A 115 -12.83 -3.16 6.99
N GLN A 116 -11.65 -3.04 6.36
CA GLN A 116 -11.43 -3.50 4.98
C GLN A 116 -11.70 -5.00 4.84
N TRP A 117 -11.29 -5.81 5.82
CA TRP A 117 -11.45 -7.25 5.78
C TRP A 117 -12.88 -7.73 6.03
N GLU A 118 -13.74 -6.92 6.66
CA GLU A 118 -15.17 -7.21 6.79
C GLU A 118 -15.89 -7.32 5.43
N THR A 119 -15.30 -6.77 4.36
CA THR A 119 -15.92 -6.78 3.02
C THR A 119 -15.02 -7.48 2.00
N PRO A 120 -14.95 -8.83 1.99
CA PRO A 120 -14.02 -9.60 1.14
C PRO A 120 -14.22 -9.42 -0.38
N ARG A 121 -15.37 -8.85 -0.77
CA ARG A 121 -15.69 -8.44 -2.14
C ARG A 121 -15.75 -6.92 -2.21
N SER A 122 -14.65 -6.22 -1.98
CA SER A 122 -14.66 -4.77 -2.17
C SER A 122 -14.98 -4.48 -3.64
N ILE A 123 -16.23 -4.07 -3.84
CA ILE A 123 -16.77 -3.48 -5.06
C ILE A 123 -15.88 -2.29 -5.49
N ASP A 124 -15.03 -1.79 -4.59
CA ASP A 124 -14.03 -0.74 -4.77
C ASP A 124 -12.87 -1.09 -5.72
N HIS A 125 -12.67 -2.37 -6.08
CA HIS A 125 -11.72 -2.78 -7.12
C HIS A 125 -12.39 -3.13 -8.46
N ALA A 126 -13.73 -3.09 -8.55
CA ALA A 126 -14.42 -3.11 -9.83
C ALA A 126 -14.14 -1.78 -10.54
N ALA A 127 -13.96 -1.81 -11.87
CA ALA A 127 -13.75 -0.59 -12.64
C ALA A 127 -14.89 0.40 -12.32
N PRO A 128 -14.57 1.61 -11.81
CA PRO A 128 -15.61 2.55 -11.41
C PRO A 128 -16.47 2.91 -12.63
N GLU A 129 -17.79 3.01 -12.42
CA GLU A 129 -18.69 3.49 -13.48
C GLU A 129 -18.17 4.84 -14.03
N SER A 130 -18.35 5.12 -15.32
CA SER A 130 -17.95 6.41 -15.88
C SER A 130 -18.64 7.56 -15.13
N PHE A 131 -17.88 8.63 -14.84
CA PHE A 131 -18.42 9.85 -14.22
C PHE A 131 -19.63 10.39 -15.00
N ILE A 132 -19.60 10.27 -16.34
CA ILE A 132 -20.67 10.73 -17.23
C ILE A 132 -21.97 9.94 -16.96
N THR A 133 -21.87 8.62 -16.74
CA THR A 133 -23.02 7.77 -16.44
C THR A 133 -23.62 8.10 -15.07
N THR A 134 -22.78 8.49 -14.10
CA THR A 134 -23.23 8.93 -12.76
C THR A 134 -23.98 10.26 -12.83
N LEU A 135 -23.53 11.22 -13.65
CA LEU A 135 -24.19 12.53 -13.81
C LEU A 135 -25.59 12.42 -14.44
N ARG A 136 -25.83 11.42 -15.29
CA ARG A 136 -27.15 11.14 -15.89
C ARG A 136 -28.15 10.52 -14.90
N HIS A 137 -27.68 10.04 -13.75
CA HIS A 137 -28.49 9.38 -12.73
C HIS A 137 -28.16 9.92 -11.32
N PRO A 138 -28.66 11.11 -10.95
CA PRO A 138 -28.28 11.80 -9.71
C PRO A 138 -28.55 10.97 -8.44
N ALA A 139 -29.56 10.10 -8.46
CA ALA A 139 -29.85 9.17 -7.37
C ALA A 139 -28.70 8.18 -7.07
N ARG A 140 -27.79 7.94 -8.03
CA ARG A 140 -26.62 7.06 -7.87
C ARG A 140 -25.38 7.80 -7.36
N VAL A 141 -25.41 9.13 -7.29
CA VAL A 141 -24.26 9.95 -6.87
C VAL A 141 -23.74 9.57 -5.48
N PRO A 142 -24.57 9.41 -4.43
CA PRO A 142 -24.06 9.04 -3.10
C PRO A 142 -23.34 7.69 -3.09
N ARG A 143 -23.86 6.71 -3.84
CA ARG A 143 -23.25 5.38 -3.98
C ARG A 143 -21.93 5.44 -4.76
N ALA A 144 -21.92 6.20 -5.86
CA ALA A 144 -20.72 6.40 -6.66
C ALA A 144 -19.62 7.17 -5.90
N LEU A 145 -19.99 8.15 -5.07
CA LEU A 145 -19.06 8.86 -4.19
C LEU A 145 -18.47 7.92 -3.15
N ARG A 146 -19.29 7.09 -2.51
CA ARG A 146 -18.84 6.09 -1.53
C ARG A 146 -17.84 5.10 -2.14
N HIS A 147 -18.11 4.58 -3.34
CA HIS A 147 -17.24 3.64 -4.05
C HIS A 147 -15.93 4.26 -4.55
N ARG A 148 -15.89 5.58 -4.75
CA ARG A 148 -14.68 6.31 -5.19
C ARG A 148 -13.91 6.92 -4.03
N TRP A 149 -14.46 6.88 -2.82
CA TRP A 149 -13.86 7.54 -1.68
C TRP A 149 -12.51 6.89 -1.38
N PRO A 150 -11.40 7.64 -1.36
CA PRO A 150 -10.09 7.01 -1.28
C PRO A 150 -9.87 6.33 0.06
N ASP A 151 -9.18 5.19 0.03
CA ASP A 151 -8.72 4.51 1.22
C ASP A 151 -7.74 5.42 1.99
N PRO A 152 -7.87 5.57 3.32
CA PRO A 152 -7.02 6.46 4.11
C PRO A 152 -5.54 6.06 4.11
N ILE A 153 -5.21 4.77 4.01
CA ILE A 153 -3.82 4.29 3.89
C ILE A 153 -3.31 4.65 2.50
N GLU A 154 -4.06 4.30 1.44
CA GLU A 154 -3.68 4.61 0.06
C GLU A 154 -3.47 6.12 -0.13
N ALA A 155 -4.42 6.94 0.33
CA ALA A 155 -4.35 8.40 0.26
C ALA A 155 -3.14 8.96 0.99
N THR A 156 -2.84 8.42 2.16
CA THR A 156 -1.64 8.79 2.91
C THR A 156 -0.38 8.45 2.10
N LEU A 157 -0.27 7.25 1.52
CA LEU A 157 0.92 6.89 0.75
C LEU A 157 1.06 7.68 -0.55
N HIS A 158 -0.04 7.88 -1.27
CA HIS A 158 -0.05 8.56 -2.56
C HIS A 158 0.38 10.03 -2.42
N LEU A 159 -0.12 10.71 -1.40
CA LEU A 159 0.28 12.09 -1.07
C LEU A 159 1.57 12.17 -0.25
N ARG A 160 2.27 11.03 -0.08
CA ARG A 160 3.49 10.93 0.71
C ARG A 160 3.29 11.49 2.12
N GLY A 161 2.19 11.19 2.80
CA GLY A 161 1.91 11.58 4.18
C GLY A 161 2.56 10.66 5.23
N PRO A 162 2.70 11.11 6.48
CA PRO A 162 3.14 10.28 7.61
C PRO A 162 2.03 9.38 8.14
N LEU A 163 2.37 8.17 8.63
CA LEU A 163 1.43 7.32 9.37
C LEU A 163 1.40 7.73 10.84
N ASN A 164 0.69 8.82 11.17
CA ASN A 164 0.57 9.34 12.54
C ASN A 164 -0.89 9.45 12.98
N GLY A 165 -1.14 9.91 14.20
CA GLY A 165 -2.47 10.02 14.80
C GLY A 165 -3.39 11.11 14.22
N LEU A 166 -2.94 11.89 13.22
CA LEU A 166 -3.76 12.97 12.66
C LEU A 166 -4.93 12.43 11.81
N PRO A 167 -6.05 13.18 11.67
CA PRO A 167 -7.15 12.81 10.79
C PRO A 167 -6.69 12.51 9.36
N ARG A 168 -7.26 11.47 8.73
CA ARG A 168 -6.93 11.07 7.34
C ARG A 168 -7.74 11.78 6.26
N LEU A 169 -8.81 12.47 6.67
CA LEU A 169 -9.70 13.21 5.76
C LEU A 169 -8.96 14.21 4.85
N PRO A 170 -7.96 15.00 5.30
CA PRO A 170 -7.23 15.90 4.41
C PRO A 170 -6.52 15.15 3.27
N PHE A 171 -5.94 13.99 3.57
CA PHE A 171 -5.28 13.16 2.56
C PHE A 171 -6.30 12.54 1.59
N GLN A 172 -7.42 12.05 2.11
CA GLN A 172 -8.48 11.47 1.28
C GLN A 172 -9.11 12.50 0.35
N LEU A 173 -9.38 13.71 0.85
CA LEU A 173 -9.85 14.84 0.04
C LEU A 173 -8.84 15.23 -1.04
N GLY A 174 -7.56 15.37 -0.67
CA GLY A 174 -6.49 15.69 -1.62
C GLY A 174 -6.38 14.66 -2.74
N LEU A 175 -6.40 13.35 -2.41
CA LEU A 175 -6.34 12.30 -3.42
C LEU A 175 -7.60 12.27 -4.29
N TYR A 176 -8.78 12.51 -3.71
CA TYR A 176 -10.03 12.55 -4.46
C TYR A 176 -10.03 13.70 -5.49
N LEU A 177 -9.65 14.90 -5.07
CA LEU A 177 -9.53 16.06 -5.97
C LEU A 177 -8.49 15.84 -7.05
N TRP A 178 -7.34 15.24 -6.70
CA TRP A 178 -6.30 14.89 -7.67
C TRP A 178 -6.82 13.90 -8.72
N ARG A 179 -7.45 12.78 -8.30
CA ARG A 179 -8.04 11.80 -9.22
C ARG A 179 -9.10 12.42 -10.13
N ALA A 180 -9.93 13.31 -9.60
CA ALA A 180 -10.94 14.03 -10.38
C ALA A 180 -10.31 14.96 -11.44
N ALA A 181 -9.27 15.71 -11.07
CA ALA A 181 -8.55 16.58 -11.99
C ALA A 181 -7.84 15.79 -13.10
N THR A 182 -7.15 14.69 -12.75
CA THR A 182 -6.50 13.80 -13.73
C THR A 182 -7.50 13.22 -14.72
N PHE A 183 -8.68 12.79 -14.24
CA PHE A 183 -9.74 12.28 -15.11
C PHE A 183 -10.28 13.37 -16.04
N ALA A 184 -10.48 14.60 -15.56
CA ALA A 184 -10.91 15.71 -16.40
C ALA A 184 -9.89 16.03 -17.51
N LEU A 185 -8.59 16.08 -17.17
CA LEU A 185 -7.52 16.38 -18.13
C LEU A 185 -7.37 15.29 -19.20
N HIS A 186 -7.40 14.01 -18.82
CA HIS A 186 -7.28 12.89 -19.77
C HIS A 186 -8.57 12.62 -20.56
N GLY A 187 -9.74 12.89 -19.97
CA GLY A 187 -11.03 12.82 -20.64
C GLY A 187 -11.18 13.86 -21.75
N VAL A 188 -10.65 15.07 -21.55
CA VAL A 188 -10.64 16.14 -22.56
C VAL A 188 -9.73 15.76 -23.75
N HIS A 189 -8.60 15.10 -23.51
CA HIS A 189 -7.69 14.66 -24.58
C HIS A 189 -8.30 13.56 -25.46
N GLY A 190 -9.03 12.61 -24.87
CA GLY A 190 -9.77 11.59 -25.63
C GLY A 190 -10.91 12.15 -26.47
N LEU A 191 -11.62 13.16 -25.96
CA LEU A 191 -12.68 13.87 -26.69
C LEU A 191 -12.14 14.75 -27.84
N MET A 192 -10.98 15.39 -27.69
CA MET A 192 -10.41 16.20 -28.79
C MET A 192 -9.86 15.35 -29.95
N SER A 193 -9.42 14.11 -29.69
CA SER A 193 -8.98 13.17 -30.76
C SER A 193 -10.11 12.55 -31.57
N SER A 194 -11.37 12.62 -31.08
CA SER A 194 -12.55 12.11 -31.79
C SER A 194 -13.26 13.16 -32.64
N TRP A 195 -12.74 14.39 -32.70
CA TRP A 195 -13.26 15.49 -33.52
C TRP A 195 -12.39 15.79 -34.76
N THR A 196 -11.32 15.03 -34.99
CA THR A 196 -10.47 15.11 -36.19
C THR A 196 -10.46 13.79 -36.97
N ARG A 197 -11.62 13.16 -37.14
CA ARG A 197 -11.83 12.09 -38.13
C ARG A 197 -13.15 12.30 -38.85
#